data_AF-A0A653ZMI3-F1
#
_entry.id   AF-A0A653ZMI3-F1
#
_cell.length_a   1.000
_cell.length_b   1.000
_cell.length_c   1.000
_cell.angle_alpha   90.00
_cell.angle_beta   90.00
_cell.angle_gamma   90.00
#
_symmetry.space_group_name_H-M   'P 1'
#
loop_
_entity.id
_entity.type
_entity.pdbx_description
1 polymer ?
#
loop_
_entity_poly.entity_id
_entity_poly.type
_entity_poly.pdbx_seq_one_letter_code
_entity_poly.pdbx_strand_id
1 'polypeptide(L)'
;MIAHISFAQNTNQSQPPIQNISTDNNVVYRLFSTLNMYTFIKLDTRNGQMWQVQWDTKSNQFETPLSLVYLVSEEDEKNGRFFLYPTTNIYNFILVDQIDGRVWQVQWSLEAKNRMVVPIK
;
A
#
# COMPACT_ATOMS: atom_id res chain seq x y z
N MET A 1 -21.59 -31.00 33.62
CA MET A 1 -21.22 -30.85 32.20
C MET A 1 -21.80 -29.52 31.74
N ILE A 2 -20.97 -28.47 31.65
CA ILE A 2 -21.42 -27.15 31.18
C ILE A 2 -20.87 -26.98 29.77
N ALA A 3 -21.76 -26.92 28.78
CA ALA A 3 -21.38 -26.67 27.40
C ALA A 3 -21.03 -25.18 27.26
N HIS A 4 -19.76 -24.89 26.98
CA HIS A 4 -19.35 -23.57 26.51
C HIS A 4 -19.83 -23.42 25.07
N ILE A 5 -20.93 -22.69 24.88
CA ILE A 5 -21.35 -22.25 23.56
C ILE A 5 -20.38 -21.12 23.18
N SER A 6 -19.40 -21.44 22.34
CA SER A 6 -18.59 -20.43 21.69
C SER A 6 -19.47 -19.72 20.66
N PHE A 7 -19.78 -18.46 20.92
CA PHE A 7 -20.32 -17.60 19.88
C PHE A 7 -19.18 -17.28 18.92
N ALA A 8 -19.19 -17.91 17.74
CA ALA A 8 -18.41 -17.41 16.62
C ALA A 8 -18.94 -16.01 16.29
N GLN A 9 -18.21 -14.97 16.69
CA GLN A 9 -18.49 -13.63 16.22
C GLN A 9 -18.19 -13.62 14.72
N ASN A 10 -19.24 -13.75 13.90
CA ASN A 10 -19.16 -13.47 12.49
C ASN A 10 -19.05 -11.95 12.33
N THR A 11 -17.84 -11.43 12.53
CA THR A 11 -17.56 -10.03 12.26
C THR A 11 -17.57 -9.85 10.75
N ASN A 12 -18.66 -9.29 10.22
CA ASN A 12 -18.63 -8.53 8.96
C ASN A 12 -17.73 -7.28 9.15
N GLN A 13 -16.48 -7.48 9.54
CA GLN A 13 -15.45 -6.47 9.62
C GLN A 13 -14.60 -6.63 8.38
N SER A 14 -14.65 -5.62 7.52
CA SER A 14 -13.75 -5.50 6.37
C SER A 14 -12.31 -5.65 6.86
N GLN A 15 -11.63 -6.73 6.50
CA GLN A 15 -10.21 -6.91 6.81
C GLN A 15 -9.36 -6.24 5.71
N PRO A 16 -8.17 -5.73 6.03
CA PRO A 16 -7.25 -5.30 4.99
C PRO A 16 -6.88 -6.49 4.08
N PRO A 17 -6.54 -6.23 2.81
CA PRO A 17 -6.12 -7.25 1.87
C PRO A 17 -4.86 -7.98 2.39
N ILE A 18 -4.87 -9.32 2.30
CA ILE A 18 -3.71 -10.13 2.65
C ILE A 18 -2.54 -9.74 1.73
N GLN A 19 -1.43 -9.38 2.37
CA GLN A 19 -0.21 -8.98 1.69
C GLN A 19 0.74 -10.18 1.57
N ASN A 20 0.86 -10.75 0.38
CA ASN A 20 1.84 -11.80 0.08
C ASN A 20 3.16 -11.18 -0.33
N ILE A 21 3.88 -10.58 0.62
CA ILE A 21 5.10 -9.85 0.34
C ILE A 21 6.29 -10.53 1.01
N SER A 22 7.43 -10.55 0.32
CA SER A 22 8.71 -11.02 0.86
C SER A 22 9.03 -10.36 2.20
N THR A 23 9.67 -11.09 3.10
CA THR A 23 10.23 -10.57 4.35
C THR A 23 11.56 -9.83 4.14
N ASP A 24 12.09 -9.80 2.91
CA ASP A 24 13.30 -9.07 2.58
C ASP A 24 13.06 -7.56 2.58
N ASN A 25 13.66 -6.88 3.55
CA ASN A 25 13.59 -5.43 3.70
C ASN A 25 14.65 -4.70 2.86
N ASN A 26 15.48 -5.38 2.06
CA ASN A 26 16.52 -4.76 1.23
C ASN A 26 16.18 -4.78 -0.28
N VAL A 27 14.88 -4.71 -0.62
CA VAL A 27 14.41 -4.67 -2.01
C VAL A 27 14.18 -3.25 -2.49
N VAL A 28 14.43 -2.95 -3.76
CA VAL A 28 14.16 -1.61 -4.34
C VAL A 28 12.66 -1.39 -4.50
N TYR A 29 11.97 -2.33 -5.14
CA TYR A 29 10.54 -2.23 -5.42
C TYR A 29 9.74 -3.24 -4.62
N ARG A 30 8.56 -2.82 -4.16
CA ARG A 30 7.59 -3.67 -3.46
C ARG A 30 6.18 -3.44 -4.00
N LEU A 31 5.41 -4.51 -4.14
CA LEU A 31 4.04 -4.47 -4.65
C LEU A 31 3.06 -4.77 -3.51
N PHE A 32 2.03 -3.94 -3.38
CA PHE A 32 1.02 -4.03 -2.33
C PHE A 32 -0.36 -4.23 -2.95
N SER A 33 -1.10 -5.24 -2.48
CA SER A 33 -2.44 -5.54 -2.98
C SER A 33 -3.46 -4.56 -2.41
N THR A 34 -4.43 -4.17 -3.22
CA THR A 34 -5.63 -3.45 -2.77
C THR A 34 -6.77 -4.44 -2.54
N LEU A 35 -7.92 -3.97 -2.03
CA LEU A 35 -9.14 -4.79 -2.00
C LEU A 35 -9.73 -5.05 -3.40
N ASN A 36 -9.33 -4.27 -4.40
CA ASN A 36 -9.58 -4.62 -5.80
C ASN A 36 -8.47 -5.58 -6.27
N MET A 37 -8.83 -6.84 -6.53
CA MET A 37 -7.88 -7.88 -6.93
C MET A 37 -7.12 -7.59 -8.23
N TYR A 38 -7.60 -6.67 -9.06
CA TYR A 38 -6.94 -6.24 -10.29
C TYR A 38 -5.92 -5.11 -10.07
N THR A 39 -5.96 -4.44 -8.91
CA THR A 39 -5.19 -3.22 -8.65
C THR A 39 -4.19 -3.43 -7.52
N PHE A 40 -2.97 -2.97 -7.76
CA PHE A 40 -1.84 -2.96 -6.84
C PHE A 40 -1.19 -1.58 -6.79
N ILE A 41 -0.40 -1.35 -5.74
CA ILE A 41 0.49 -0.20 -5.62
C ILE A 41 1.92 -0.71 -5.66
N LYS A 42 2.69 -0.28 -6.66
CA LYS A 42 4.14 -0.51 -6.72
C LYS A 42 4.84 0.67 -6.06
N LEU A 43 5.65 0.40 -5.04
CA LEU A 43 6.41 1.39 -4.28
C LEU A 43 7.90 1.24 -4.60
N ASP A 44 8.58 2.33 -4.93
CA ASP A 44 10.02 2.46 -4.77
C ASP A 44 10.30 2.71 -3.29
N THR A 45 10.82 1.69 -2.62
CA THR A 45 11.02 1.71 -1.17
C THR A 45 12.14 2.63 -0.75
N ARG A 46 12.95 3.15 -1.68
CA ARG A 46 14.07 4.03 -1.37
C ARG A 46 13.64 5.46 -1.13
N ASN A 47 12.68 5.93 -1.93
CA ASN A 47 12.31 7.35 -2.02
C ASN A 47 10.82 7.65 -1.90
N GLY A 48 9.96 6.62 -1.88
CA GLY A 48 8.52 6.79 -1.72
C GLY A 48 7.77 7.11 -3.01
N GLN A 49 8.43 7.12 -4.18
CA GLN A 49 7.74 7.16 -5.45
C GLN A 49 6.89 5.90 -5.62
N MET A 50 5.73 6.03 -6.25
CA MET A 50 4.82 4.90 -6.39
C MET A 50 3.89 5.00 -7.60
N TRP A 51 3.45 3.84 -8.06
CA TRP A 51 2.59 3.67 -9.24
C TRP A 51 1.39 2.80 -8.90
N GLN A 52 0.24 3.14 -9.49
CA GLN A 52 -0.87 2.21 -9.59
C GLN A 52 -0.55 1.21 -10.71
N VAL A 53 -0.65 -0.08 -10.39
CA VAL A 53 -0.50 -1.19 -11.34
C VAL A 53 -1.84 -1.89 -11.44
N GLN A 54 -2.37 -2.01 -12.66
CA GLN A 54 -3.57 -2.78 -12.94
C GLN A 54 -3.23 -3.94 -13.89
N TRP A 55 -3.71 -5.14 -13.58
CA TRP A 55 -3.61 -6.30 -14.47
C TRP A 55 -4.98 -6.74 -14.96
N ASP A 56 -5.01 -7.36 -16.14
CA ASP A 56 -6.19 -7.90 -16.78
C ASP A 56 -5.76 -9.05 -17.72
N THR A 57 -6.73 -9.85 -18.18
CA THR A 57 -6.54 -10.94 -19.15
C THR A 57 -6.88 -10.55 -20.58
N LYS A 58 -7.54 -9.39 -20.77
CA LYS A 58 -8.00 -8.94 -22.10
C LYS A 58 -7.08 -7.89 -22.70
N SER A 59 -6.96 -6.73 -22.05
CA SER A 59 -6.08 -5.62 -22.52
C SER A 59 -6.15 -4.34 -21.66
N ASN A 60 -6.77 -4.35 -20.48
CA ASN A 60 -6.89 -3.16 -19.62
C ASN A 60 -5.76 -3.02 -18.58
N GLN A 61 -4.63 -3.70 -18.80
CA GLN A 61 -3.44 -3.60 -17.95
C GLN A 61 -2.72 -2.27 -18.17
N PHE A 62 -2.30 -1.63 -17.08
CA PHE A 62 -1.50 -0.41 -17.15
C PHE A 62 -0.67 -0.23 -15.89
N GLU A 63 0.35 0.62 -16.01
CA GLU A 63 1.06 1.23 -14.90
C GLU A 63 0.98 2.74 -15.05
N THR A 64 0.52 3.44 -14.00
CA THR A 64 0.41 4.91 -14.03
C THR A 64 0.96 5.50 -12.73
N PRO A 65 1.67 6.64 -12.80
CA PRO A 65 2.19 7.28 -11.59
C PRO A 65 1.08 7.62 -10.61
N LEU A 66 1.24 7.20 -9.36
CA LEU A 66 0.43 7.70 -8.25
C LEU A 66 1.11 8.90 -7.61
N SER A 67 2.41 8.78 -7.33
CA SER A 67 3.25 9.90 -6.92
C SER A 67 4.67 9.73 -7.47
N LEU A 68 5.20 10.78 -8.07
CA LEU A 68 6.61 10.87 -8.47
C LEU A 68 7.41 11.81 -7.54
N VAL A 69 6.80 12.25 -6.45
CA VAL A 69 7.46 13.10 -5.46
C VAL A 69 8.43 12.25 -4.64
N TYR A 70 9.69 12.67 -4.61
CA TYR A 70 10.69 12.13 -3.70
C TYR A 70 10.39 12.60 -2.28
N LEU A 71 10.28 11.68 -1.33
CA LEU A 71 10.02 12.01 0.09
C LEU A 71 11.30 12.26 0.89
N VAL A 72 12.45 11.99 0.27
CA VAL A 72 13.82 12.13 0.80
C VAL A 72 14.75 12.58 -0.33
N SER A 73 15.93 13.10 0.01
CA SER A 73 16.97 13.39 -0.98
C SER A 73 17.66 12.12 -1.48
N GLU A 74 18.44 12.24 -2.57
CA GLU A 74 19.15 11.11 -3.19
C GLU A 74 20.18 10.49 -2.24
N GLU A 75 20.89 11.30 -1.45
CA GLU A 75 21.83 10.79 -0.45
C GLU A 75 21.18 10.01 0.71
N ASP A 76 19.87 10.19 0.89
CA ASP A 76 19.07 9.62 1.96
C ASP A 76 18.27 8.39 1.50
N GLU A 77 18.32 8.05 0.21
CA GLU A 77 17.70 6.87 -0.36
C GLU A 77 18.30 5.58 0.23
N LYS A 78 17.43 4.71 0.75
CA LYS A 78 17.83 3.39 1.27
C LYS A 78 16.78 2.34 0.93
N ASN A 79 17.20 1.20 0.41
CA ASN A 79 16.29 0.08 0.15
C ASN A 79 15.49 -0.25 1.41
N GLY A 80 14.18 -0.45 1.23
CA GLY A 80 13.25 -0.72 2.32
C GLY A 80 12.98 0.44 3.27
N ARG A 81 13.43 1.67 3.00
CA ARG A 81 13.10 2.82 3.86
C ARG A 81 11.60 3.01 3.99
N PHE A 82 10.87 2.92 2.88
CA PHE A 82 9.43 3.13 2.85
C PHE A 82 8.64 1.82 2.78
N PHE A 83 7.53 1.77 3.52
CA PHE A 83 6.61 0.63 3.51
C PHE A 83 5.14 1.09 3.51
N LEU A 84 4.30 0.44 2.71
CA LEU A 84 2.86 0.71 2.65
C LEU A 84 2.08 -0.31 3.48
N TYR A 85 1.16 0.18 4.29
CA TYR A 85 0.20 -0.62 5.03
C TYR A 85 -1.18 -0.44 4.41
N PRO A 86 -1.82 -1.54 3.94
CA PRO A 86 -3.16 -1.46 3.40
C PRO A 86 -4.16 -1.13 4.52
N THR A 87 -5.22 -0.42 4.16
CA THR A 87 -6.35 -0.20 5.05
C THR A 87 -7.54 -1.07 4.65
N THR A 88 -8.62 -0.99 5.42
CA THR A 88 -9.91 -1.61 5.08
C THR A 88 -10.67 -0.81 4.01
N ASN A 89 -10.21 0.41 3.69
CA ASN A 89 -10.71 1.20 2.57
C ASN A 89 -9.93 0.83 1.30
N ILE A 90 -10.65 0.51 0.23
CA ILE A 90 -10.05 0.04 -1.03
C ILE A 90 -9.06 1.05 -1.62
N TYR A 91 -9.25 2.35 -1.37
CA TYR A 91 -8.50 3.46 -1.98
C TYR A 91 -7.33 3.93 -1.13
N ASN A 92 -7.27 3.59 0.16
CA ASN A 92 -6.34 4.22 1.10
C ASN A 92 -5.29 3.26 1.66
N PHE A 93 -4.08 3.78 1.82
CA PHE A 93 -2.94 3.15 2.47
C PHE A 93 -2.30 4.11 3.46
N ILE A 94 -1.54 3.56 4.42
CA ILE A 94 -0.64 4.32 5.28
C ILE A 94 0.79 4.02 4.83
N LEU A 95 1.54 5.06 4.43
CA LEU A 95 2.96 4.95 4.13
C LEU A 95 3.76 5.30 5.39
N VAL A 96 4.76 4.51 5.72
CA VAL A 96 5.68 4.75 6.85
C VAL A 96 7.11 4.84 6.32
N ASP A 97 7.83 5.88 6.75
CA ASP A 97 9.29 5.90 6.71
C ASP A 97 9.79 5.07 7.91
N GLN A 98 10.32 3.89 7.63
CA GLN A 98 10.77 2.93 8.63
C GLN A 98 12.05 3.37 9.36
N ILE A 99 12.69 4.45 8.92
CA ILE A 99 13.91 4.98 9.55
C ILE A 99 13.56 6.08 10.56
N ASP A 100 12.78 7.08 10.15
CA ASP A 100 12.49 8.26 10.99
C ASP A 100 11.05 8.33 11.52
N GLY A 101 10.19 7.40 11.11
CA GLY A 101 8.84 7.24 11.65
C GLY A 101 7.80 8.22 11.07
N ARG A 102 8.16 9.05 10.09
CA ARG A 102 7.17 9.91 9.40
C ARG A 102 6.12 9.05 8.69
N VAL A 103 4.90 9.57 8.63
CA VAL A 103 3.74 8.84 8.11
C VAL A 103 2.98 9.70 7.11
N TRP A 104 2.48 9.06 6.04
CA TRP A 104 1.62 9.70 5.03
C TRP A 104 0.35 8.89 4.81
N GLN A 105 -0.76 9.59 4.59
CA GLN A 105 -1.93 9.01 3.96
C GLN A 105 -1.69 8.95 2.46
N VAL A 106 -1.93 7.78 1.89
CA VAL A 106 -1.87 7.53 0.45
C VAL A 106 -3.26 7.22 -0.07
N GLN A 107 -3.63 7.81 -1.20
CA GLN A 107 -4.86 7.49 -1.93
C GLN A 107 -4.56 7.25 -3.40
N TRP A 108 -5.03 6.12 -3.92
CA TRP A 108 -5.03 5.86 -5.36
C TRP A 108 -6.41 6.13 -5.97
N SER A 109 -6.42 6.45 -7.26
CA SER A 109 -7.64 6.66 -8.03
C SER A 109 -7.34 6.51 -9.52
N LEU A 110 -8.33 6.06 -10.28
CA LEU A 110 -8.29 6.11 -11.74
C LEU A 110 -8.17 7.55 -12.24
N GLU A 111 -8.78 8.51 -11.54
CA GLU A 111 -8.68 9.93 -11.84
C GLU A 111 -7.41 10.54 -11.20
N ALA A 112 -6.48 11.01 -12.03
CA ALA A 112 -5.20 11.56 -11.57
C ALA A 112 -5.35 12.68 -10.51
N LYS A 113 -6.36 13.55 -10.65
CA LYS A 113 -6.64 14.64 -9.70
C LYS A 113 -7.04 14.19 -8.29
N ASN A 114 -7.46 12.93 -8.13
CA ASN A 114 -7.90 12.37 -6.85
C ASN A 114 -6.80 11.51 -6.18
N ARG A 115 -5.61 11.42 -6.79
CA ARG A 115 -4.44 10.74 -6.22
C ARG A 115 -3.76 11.66 -5.22
N MET A 116 -3.33 11.11 -4.10
CA MET A 116 -2.62 11.91 -3.10
C MET A 116 -1.64 11.08 -2.26
N VAL A 117 -0.59 11.76 -1.82
CA VAL A 117 0.34 11.32 -0.76
C VAL A 117 0.52 12.53 0.15
N VAL A 118 -0.12 12.53 1.31
CA VAL A 118 -0.14 13.70 2.22
C VAL A 118 0.37 13.31 3.60
N PRO A 119 1.24 14.10 4.24
CA PRO A 119 1.77 13.79 5.56
C PRO A 119 0.65 13.82 6.61
N ILE A 120 0.71 12.89 7.56
CA ILE A 120 -0.14 12.88 8.76
C ILE A 120 0.61 13.62 9.88
N LYS A 121 -0.06 14.58 10.54
CA LYS A 121 0.47 15.36 11.66
C LYS A 121 -0.19 14.96 12.97
#